data_AF-A0A2T4BWJ9-F1
#
_entry.id   AF-A0A2T4BWJ9-F1
#
_cell.length_a   1.000
_cell.length_b   1.000
_cell.length_c   1.000
_cell.angle_alpha   90.00
_cell.angle_beta   90.00
_cell.angle_gamma   90.00
#
_symmetry.space_group_name_H-M   'P 1'
#
loop_
_entity.id
_entity.type
_entity.pdbx_description
1 polymer ?
#
loop_
_entity_poly.entity_id
_entity_poly.type
_entity_poly.pdbx_seq_one_letter_code
_entity_poly.pdbx_strand_id
1 'polypeptide(L)'
;MSQPSEQPRLTPQFCFSFGTVRDFLRLSRASIDDSITQNLNALVTPARTGFDPNSTSRRTPRSFTEQIDPEACQKFKDEVLFPSWKARADVLSYCGIVATSPDPSDPEAAVIALETQKNRERIVDERLDPYSGRFFPREPRTQSLALLMRQERAVENIVRSRTWDVIQGRCGASGQSWQDAMGDWEAQKYK
;
A
#
# COMPACT_ATOMS: atom_id res chain seq x y z
N MET A 1 16.62 -4.24 -26.12
CA MET A 1 15.26 -4.70 -25.81
C MET A 1 15.29 -5.31 -24.42
N SER A 2 14.77 -4.58 -23.43
CA SER A 2 14.64 -5.07 -22.06
C SER A 2 13.55 -6.14 -22.02
N GLN A 3 13.91 -7.37 -21.63
CA GLN A 3 12.94 -8.43 -21.40
C GLN A 3 11.90 -7.97 -20.37
N PRO A 4 10.62 -8.36 -20.51
CA PRO A 4 9.65 -8.15 -19.45
C PRO A 4 10.15 -8.92 -18.23
N SER A 5 10.49 -8.19 -17.16
CA SER A 5 10.89 -8.79 -15.88
C SER A 5 9.80 -9.75 -15.44
N GLU A 6 10.15 -11.03 -15.25
CA GLU A 6 9.26 -11.99 -14.61
C GLU A 6 8.70 -11.35 -13.33
N GLN A 7 7.38 -11.39 -13.17
CA GLN A 7 6.73 -10.84 -11.97
C GLN A 7 7.42 -11.47 -10.75
N PRO A 8 7.99 -10.66 -9.84
CA PRO A 8 8.74 -11.19 -8.72
C PRO A 8 7.80 -12.08 -7.90
N ARG A 9 8.12 -13.38 -7.84
CA ARG A 9 7.32 -14.34 -7.07
C ARG A 9 7.45 -13.96 -5.59
N LEU A 10 6.33 -13.67 -4.95
CA LEU A 10 6.29 -13.40 -3.52
C LEU A 10 6.72 -14.66 -2.75
N THR A 11 7.64 -14.49 -1.81
CA THR A 11 8.17 -15.57 -0.97
C THR A 11 7.94 -15.27 0.51
N PRO A 12 7.85 -16.27 1.39
CA PRO A 12 7.71 -16.02 2.83
C PRO A 12 8.90 -15.23 3.40
N GLN A 13 10.10 -15.45 2.87
CA GLN A 13 11.33 -14.73 3.25
C GLN A 13 11.20 -13.22 3.03
N PHE A 14 10.55 -12.80 1.93
CA PHE A 14 10.26 -11.39 1.69
C PHE A 14 9.39 -10.80 2.80
N CYS A 15 8.36 -11.53 3.25
CA CYS A 15 7.44 -11.05 4.29
C CYS A 15 8.11 -10.92 5.66
N PHE A 16 9.01 -11.83 6.03
CA PHE A 16 9.74 -11.76 7.31
C PHE A 16 10.84 -10.70 7.34
N SER A 17 11.25 -10.17 6.19
CA SER A 17 12.08 -8.97 6.10
C SER A 17 11.20 -7.72 6.19
N PHE A 18 10.87 -7.29 7.40
CA PHE A 18 9.94 -6.17 7.64
C PHE A 18 10.39 -4.85 6.99
N GLY A 19 11.71 -4.62 6.94
CA GLY A 19 12.29 -3.46 6.26
C GLY A 19 11.95 -3.46 4.77
N THR A 20 12.19 -4.57 4.07
CA THR A 20 11.92 -4.64 2.62
C THR A 20 10.44 -4.53 2.29
N VAL A 21 9.54 -5.08 3.12
CA VAL A 21 8.09 -4.91 2.93
C VAL A 21 7.69 -3.43 3.06
N ARG A 22 8.17 -2.75 4.11
CA ARG A 22 7.89 -1.32 4.33
C ARG A 22 8.47 -0.46 3.22
N ASP A 23 9.71 -0.74 2.80
CA ASP A 23 10.37 0.01 1.74
C ASP A 23 9.67 -0.17 0.40
N PHE A 24 9.24 -1.39 0.07
CA PHE A 24 8.43 -1.64 -1.12
C PHE A 24 7.14 -0.82 -1.12
N LEU A 25 6.38 -0.87 -0.02
CA LEU A 25 5.11 -0.13 0.10
C LEU A 25 5.35 1.39 0.03
N ARG A 26 6.38 1.88 0.72
CA ARG A 26 6.76 3.29 0.72
C ARG A 26 7.17 3.77 -0.67
N LEU A 27 8.04 3.05 -1.36
CA LEU A 27 8.50 3.42 -2.71
C LEU A 27 7.36 3.37 -3.72
N SER A 28 6.51 2.34 -3.64
CA SER A 28 5.32 2.24 -4.51
C SER A 28 4.38 3.43 -4.30
N ARG A 29 4.07 3.80 -3.05
CA ARG A 29 3.24 4.98 -2.72
C ARG A 29 3.89 6.28 -3.21
N ALA A 30 5.19 6.46 -2.98
CA ALA A 30 5.91 7.65 -3.43
C ALA A 30 5.87 7.83 -4.95
N SER A 31 5.98 6.72 -5.69
CA SER A 31 6.00 6.74 -7.16
C SER A 31 4.67 7.10 -7.82
N ILE A 32 3.52 6.82 -7.16
CA ILE A 32 2.19 7.00 -7.76
C ILE A 32 1.31 7.93 -6.94
N ASP A 33 1.11 7.62 -5.66
CA ASP A 33 0.11 8.23 -4.78
C ASP A 33 0.60 9.59 -4.25
N ASP A 34 1.82 9.67 -3.70
CA ASP A 34 2.36 10.95 -3.17
C ASP A 34 2.59 11.96 -4.31
N SER A 35 2.91 11.46 -5.49
CA SER A 35 3.12 12.24 -6.72
C SER A 35 1.87 12.33 -7.60
N ILE A 36 0.68 11.95 -7.09
CA ILE A 36 -0.55 11.86 -7.91
C ILE A 36 -0.88 13.18 -8.63
N THR A 37 -0.71 14.31 -7.95
CA THR A 37 -0.98 15.62 -8.56
C THR A 37 -0.03 15.89 -9.72
N GLN A 38 1.25 15.52 -9.59
CA GLN A 38 2.23 15.66 -10.67
C GLN A 38 1.92 14.73 -11.83
N ASN A 39 1.56 13.47 -11.54
CA ASN A 39 1.17 12.49 -12.55
C ASN A 39 -0.05 12.97 -13.34
N LEU A 40 -1.07 13.50 -12.67
CA LEU A 40 -2.26 14.05 -13.31
C LEU A 40 -1.98 15.33 -14.11
N ASN A 41 -1.13 16.22 -13.59
CA ASN A 41 -0.71 17.42 -14.34
C ASN A 41 0.05 17.06 -15.62
N ALA A 42 0.80 15.96 -15.64
CA ALA A 42 1.50 15.48 -16.83
C ALA A 42 0.55 14.97 -17.93
N LEU A 43 -0.69 14.60 -17.58
CA LEU A 43 -1.73 14.23 -18.56
C LEU A 43 -2.29 15.46 -19.29
N VAL A 44 -2.20 16.64 -18.66
CA VAL A 44 -2.56 17.90 -19.32
C VAL A 44 -1.47 18.19 -20.35
N THR A 45 -1.86 18.19 -21.63
CA THR A 45 -0.96 18.47 -22.76
C THR A 45 -1.39 19.75 -23.47
N PRO A 46 -0.95 20.94 -23.00
CA PRO A 46 -1.33 22.22 -23.61
C PRO A 46 -0.91 22.34 -25.08
N ALA A 47 0.09 21.58 -25.52
CA ALA A 47 0.54 21.60 -26.91
C ALA A 47 -0.50 21.02 -27.89
N ARG A 48 -1.45 20.20 -27.43
CA ARG A 48 -2.51 19.64 -28.30
C ARG A 48 -3.48 20.71 -28.80
N THR A 49 -3.71 21.77 -28.02
CA THR A 49 -4.62 22.86 -28.39
C THR A 49 -3.96 23.92 -29.29
N GLY A 50 -2.64 23.80 -29.54
CA GLY A 50 -1.87 24.74 -30.33
C GLY A 50 -1.55 26.05 -29.59
N PHE A 51 -0.58 26.80 -30.08
CA PHE A 51 -0.26 28.12 -29.52
C PHE A 51 -1.14 29.19 -30.20
N ASP A 52 -2.03 29.82 -29.44
CA ASP A 52 -2.75 31.02 -29.90
C ASP A 52 -1.93 32.28 -29.55
N PRO A 53 -1.40 33.03 -30.54
CA PRO A 53 -0.64 34.25 -30.29
C PRO A 53 -1.47 35.33 -29.56
N ASN A 54 -2.80 35.32 -29.69
CA ASN A 54 -3.68 36.26 -28.98
C ASN A 54 -3.83 35.93 -27.49
N SER A 55 -3.49 34.70 -27.06
CA SER A 55 -3.55 34.28 -25.65
C SER A 55 -2.56 35.02 -24.75
N THR A 56 -1.54 35.66 -25.34
CA THR A 56 -0.53 36.44 -24.59
C THR A 56 -0.97 37.88 -24.30
N SER A 57 -2.03 38.37 -24.98
CA SER A 57 -2.51 39.74 -24.86
C SER A 57 -3.24 40.05 -23.54
N ARG A 58 -3.78 39.01 -22.89
CA ARG A 58 -4.42 39.11 -21.56
C ARG A 58 -3.76 38.12 -20.61
N ARG A 59 -3.14 38.65 -19.55
CA ARG A 59 -2.63 37.85 -18.44
C ARG A 59 -3.80 37.45 -17.52
N THR A 60 -4.67 36.55 -17.98
CA THR A 60 -5.65 35.90 -17.09
C THR A 60 -4.90 34.88 -16.24
N PRO A 61 -5.08 34.86 -14.91
CA PRO A 61 -4.61 33.75 -14.09
C PRO A 61 -5.13 32.45 -14.70
N ARG A 62 -4.26 31.51 -15.05
CA ARG A 62 -4.70 30.20 -15.53
C ARG A 62 -5.56 29.59 -14.44
N SER A 63 -6.84 29.39 -14.72
CA SER A 63 -7.68 28.60 -13.84
C SER A 63 -7.11 27.19 -13.84
N PHE A 64 -6.75 26.67 -12.67
CA PHE A 64 -6.31 25.27 -12.51
C PHE A 64 -7.43 24.24 -12.80
N THR A 65 -8.53 24.66 -13.41
CA THR A 65 -9.67 23.83 -13.82
C THR A 65 -9.62 23.45 -15.29
N GLU A 66 -8.44 23.32 -15.88
CA GLU A 66 -8.35 22.65 -17.18
C GLU A 66 -8.67 21.17 -16.93
N GLN A 67 -9.86 20.75 -17.35
CA GLN A 67 -10.31 19.38 -17.18
C GLN A 67 -9.40 18.47 -17.99
N ILE A 68 -8.87 17.44 -17.33
CA ILE A 68 -8.05 16.44 -18.01
C ILE A 68 -8.95 15.67 -18.98
N ASP A 69 -8.43 15.37 -20.16
CA ASP A 69 -9.11 14.54 -21.14
C ASP A 69 -9.59 13.21 -20.49
N PRO A 70 -10.90 12.90 -20.52
CA PRO A 70 -11.44 11.71 -19.86
C PRO A 70 -10.78 10.40 -20.32
N GLU A 71 -10.40 10.31 -21.60
CA GLU A 71 -9.72 9.12 -22.13
C GLU A 71 -8.31 8.97 -21.54
N ALA A 72 -7.55 10.06 -21.45
CA ALA A 72 -6.23 10.06 -20.82
C ALA A 72 -6.30 9.69 -19.33
N CYS A 73 -7.30 10.21 -18.62
CA CYS A 73 -7.58 9.84 -17.23
C CYS A 73 -7.91 8.36 -17.08
N GLN A 74 -8.74 7.80 -17.97
CA GLN A 74 -9.11 6.39 -17.93
C GLN A 74 -7.91 5.48 -18.20
N LYS A 75 -7.09 5.80 -19.21
CA LYS A 75 -5.83 5.09 -19.48
C LYS A 75 -4.88 5.11 -18.30
N PHE A 76 -4.71 6.28 -17.65
CA PHE A 76 -3.88 6.38 -16.45
C PHE A 76 -4.39 5.47 -15.32
N LYS A 77 -5.71 5.41 -15.10
CA LYS A 77 -6.29 4.52 -14.09
C LYS A 77 -5.99 3.06 -14.41
N ASP A 78 -6.27 2.64 -15.63
CA ASP A 78 -6.25 1.22 -16.04
C ASP A 78 -4.83 0.67 -16.21
N GLU A 79 -3.90 1.49 -16.69
CA GLU A 79 -2.52 1.08 -17.01
C GLU A 79 -1.51 1.38 -15.90
N VAL A 80 -1.78 2.36 -15.03
CA VAL A 80 -0.80 2.82 -14.01
C VAL A 80 -1.34 2.66 -12.59
N LEU A 81 -2.46 3.31 -12.27
CA LEU A 81 -2.96 3.39 -10.90
C LEU A 81 -3.40 2.02 -10.36
N PHE A 82 -4.37 1.39 -11.02
CA PHE A 82 -4.95 0.14 -10.55
C PHE A 82 -3.95 -1.02 -10.55
N PRO A 83 -3.07 -1.20 -11.56
CA PRO A 83 -1.99 -2.18 -11.48
C PRO A 83 -1.07 -1.98 -10.27
N SER A 84 -0.70 -0.73 -9.96
CA SER A 84 0.16 -0.43 -8.80
C SER A 84 -0.54 -0.75 -7.48
N TRP A 85 -1.80 -0.36 -7.34
CA TRP A 85 -2.62 -0.68 -6.17
C TRP A 85 -2.82 -2.19 -6.03
N LYS A 86 -3.03 -2.91 -7.13
CA LYS A 86 -3.15 -4.37 -7.14
C LYS A 86 -1.87 -5.04 -6.65
N ALA A 87 -0.72 -4.63 -7.17
CA ALA A 87 0.57 -5.16 -6.73
C ALA A 87 0.80 -4.98 -5.22
N ARG A 88 0.45 -3.83 -4.65
CA ARG A 88 0.49 -3.62 -3.20
C ARG A 88 -0.52 -4.47 -2.43
N ALA A 89 -1.74 -4.61 -2.95
CA ALA A 89 -2.76 -5.46 -2.35
C ALA A 89 -2.32 -6.93 -2.30
N ASP A 90 -1.68 -7.42 -3.37
CA ASP A 90 -1.16 -8.78 -3.44
C ASP A 90 -0.08 -9.04 -2.39
N VAL A 91 0.84 -8.09 -2.21
CA VAL A 91 1.85 -8.16 -1.13
C VAL A 91 1.20 -8.19 0.24
N LEU A 92 0.24 -7.29 0.53
CA LEU A 92 -0.44 -7.23 1.83
C LEU A 92 -1.33 -8.46 2.09
N SER A 93 -1.90 -9.04 1.05
CA SER A 93 -2.71 -10.26 1.13
C SER A 93 -1.81 -11.47 1.41
N TYR A 94 -0.79 -11.65 0.58
CA TYR A 94 0.16 -12.75 0.69
C TYR A 94 0.88 -12.75 2.04
N CYS A 95 1.47 -11.62 2.44
CA CYS A 95 2.14 -11.52 3.73
C CYS A 95 1.17 -11.64 4.91
N GLY A 96 -0.12 -11.31 4.73
CA GLY A 96 -1.16 -11.60 5.71
C GLY A 96 -1.40 -13.11 5.92
N ILE A 97 -1.40 -13.89 4.84
CA ILE A 97 -1.51 -15.36 4.90
C ILE A 97 -0.27 -15.95 5.59
N VAL A 98 0.92 -15.49 5.20
CA VAL A 98 2.20 -15.91 5.82
C VAL A 98 2.20 -15.62 7.32
N ALA A 99 1.66 -14.47 7.75
CA ALA A 99 1.57 -14.10 9.16
C ALA A 99 0.69 -15.04 10.00
N THR A 100 -0.28 -15.71 9.37
CA THR A 100 -1.16 -16.70 10.04
C THR A 100 -0.69 -18.14 9.89
N SER A 101 0.34 -18.37 9.07
CA SER A 101 0.86 -19.72 8.80
C SER A 101 1.89 -20.14 9.85
N PRO A 102 1.97 -21.43 10.22
CA PRO A 102 3.03 -21.92 11.10
C PRO A 102 4.40 -21.66 10.49
N ASP A 103 5.34 -21.20 11.31
CA ASP A 103 6.70 -20.89 10.87
C ASP A 103 7.73 -21.82 11.51
N PRO A 104 8.08 -22.93 10.83
CA PRO A 104 9.06 -23.88 11.35
C PRO A 104 10.50 -23.35 11.33
N SER A 105 10.73 -22.19 10.68
CA SER A 105 12.05 -21.60 10.48
C SER A 105 12.30 -20.38 11.36
N ASP A 106 11.47 -20.17 12.39
CA ASP A 106 11.65 -19.10 13.35
C ASP A 106 12.86 -19.41 14.27
N PRO A 107 13.95 -18.62 14.22
CA PRO A 107 15.13 -18.84 15.04
C PRO A 107 14.85 -18.63 16.54
N GLU A 108 13.83 -17.85 16.89
CA GLU A 108 13.49 -17.54 18.28
C GLU A 108 12.51 -18.55 18.90
N ALA A 109 11.95 -19.47 18.10
CA ALA A 109 10.94 -20.43 18.57
C ALA A 109 11.41 -21.25 19.79
N ALA A 110 12.66 -21.71 19.77
CA ALA A 110 13.24 -22.48 20.88
C ALA A 110 13.40 -21.62 22.15
N VAL A 111 13.82 -20.36 21.99
CA VAL A 111 13.99 -19.43 23.11
C VAL A 111 12.64 -19.10 23.74
N ILE A 112 11.63 -18.79 22.92
CA ILE A 112 10.27 -18.50 23.37
C ILE A 112 9.68 -19.69 24.13
N ALA A 113 9.88 -20.92 23.62
CA ALA A 113 9.40 -22.13 24.28
C ALA A 113 10.05 -22.33 25.67
N LEU A 114 11.36 -22.13 25.77
CA LEU A 114 12.11 -22.21 27.04
C LEU A 114 11.69 -21.13 28.04
N GLU A 115 11.54 -19.88 27.59
CA GLU A 115 11.07 -18.77 28.44
C GLU A 115 9.65 -19.05 28.95
N THR A 116 8.76 -19.55 28.08
CA THR A 116 7.39 -19.92 28.43
C THR A 116 7.36 -21.06 29.45
N GLN A 117 8.21 -22.07 29.28
CA GLN A 117 8.32 -23.18 30.23
C GLN A 117 8.84 -22.71 31.59
N LYS A 118 9.92 -21.94 31.61
CA LYS A 118 10.49 -21.38 32.84
C LYS A 118 9.49 -20.52 33.60
N ASN A 119 8.66 -19.75 32.88
CA ASN A 119 7.62 -18.96 33.52
C ASN A 119 6.48 -19.81 34.09
N ARG A 120 6.13 -20.94 33.47
CA ARG A 120 5.14 -21.89 34.02
C ARG A 120 5.59 -22.52 35.34
N GLU A 121 6.90 -22.70 35.51
CA GLU A 121 7.50 -23.25 36.73
C GLU A 121 7.70 -22.19 37.83
N ARG A 122 7.51 -20.91 37.50
CA ARG A 122 7.74 -19.79 38.43
C ARG A 122 6.60 -19.67 39.44
N ILE A 123 6.94 -19.72 40.73
CA ILE A 123 6.03 -19.41 41.83
C ILE A 123 6.20 -17.94 42.20
N VAL A 124 5.11 -17.19 42.20
CA VAL A 124 5.08 -15.74 42.47
C VAL A 124 4.28 -15.49 43.75
N ASP A 125 4.90 -14.85 44.75
CA ASP A 125 4.20 -14.38 45.95
C ASP A 125 3.82 -12.90 45.79
N GLU A 126 2.58 -12.66 45.35
CA GLU A 126 2.02 -11.33 45.09
C GLU A 126 1.95 -10.46 46.35
N ARG A 127 2.02 -11.06 47.55
CA ARG A 127 2.01 -10.34 48.82
C ARG A 127 3.35 -9.68 49.12
N LEU A 128 4.45 -10.26 48.63
CA LEU A 128 5.80 -9.73 48.81
C LEU A 128 6.14 -8.69 47.73
N ASP A 129 5.72 -8.93 46.49
CA ASP A 129 5.89 -7.99 45.37
C ASP A 129 4.73 -8.10 44.36
N PRO A 130 3.78 -7.14 44.35
CA PRO A 130 2.65 -7.10 43.42
C PRO A 130 3.02 -7.01 41.93
N TYR A 131 4.26 -6.65 41.58
CA TYR A 131 4.70 -6.49 40.18
C TYR A 131 5.49 -7.69 39.67
N SER A 132 5.92 -8.59 40.55
CA SER A 132 6.74 -9.74 40.20
C SER A 132 6.02 -10.75 39.28
N GLY A 133 4.68 -10.78 39.25
CA GLY A 133 3.89 -11.68 38.41
C GLY A 133 3.85 -11.35 36.92
N ARG A 134 4.40 -10.21 36.49
CA ARG A 134 4.39 -9.82 35.07
C ARG A 134 5.42 -10.62 34.28
N PHE A 135 4.95 -11.33 33.27
CA PHE A 135 5.77 -12.03 32.29
C PHE A 135 5.45 -11.50 30.89
N PHE A 136 6.49 -11.04 30.20
CA PHE A 136 6.39 -10.54 28.82
C PHE A 136 7.20 -11.47 27.94
N PRO A 137 6.59 -12.54 27.39
CA PRO A 137 7.29 -13.40 26.45
C PRO A 137 7.68 -12.61 25.21
N ARG A 138 8.77 -12.99 24.57
CA ARG A 138 9.05 -12.51 23.21
C ARG A 138 7.95 -12.99 22.27
N GLU A 139 7.52 -12.10 21.40
CA GLU A 139 6.51 -12.42 20.40
C GLU A 139 7.16 -13.22 19.24
N PRO A 140 6.51 -14.27 18.72
CA PRO A 140 6.97 -14.93 17.51
C PRO A 140 6.93 -13.96 16.33
N ARG A 141 7.86 -14.10 15.39
CA ARG A 141 7.97 -13.15 14.27
C ARG A 141 6.72 -13.10 13.39
N THR A 142 5.92 -14.16 13.35
CA THR A 142 4.60 -14.21 12.69
C THR A 142 3.58 -13.27 13.33
N GLN A 143 3.59 -13.13 14.66
CA GLN A 143 2.73 -12.19 15.39
C GLN A 143 3.12 -10.74 15.08
N SER A 144 4.42 -10.44 15.09
CA SER A 144 4.93 -9.12 14.72
C SER A 144 4.59 -8.79 13.25
N LEU A 145 4.70 -9.76 12.34
CA LEU A 145 4.27 -9.61 10.95
C LEU A 145 2.77 -9.35 10.85
N ALA A 146 1.93 -10.07 11.60
CA ALA A 146 0.49 -9.87 11.59
C ALA A 146 0.11 -8.45 12.05
N LEU A 147 0.79 -7.93 13.08
CA LEU A 147 0.62 -6.54 13.52
C LEU A 147 1.01 -5.55 12.42
N LEU A 148 2.16 -5.76 11.78
CA LEU A 148 2.63 -4.93 10.68
C LEU A 148 1.61 -4.92 9.52
N MET A 149 1.11 -6.09 9.11
CA MET A 149 0.14 -6.20 8.02
C MET A 149 -1.18 -5.49 8.33
N ARG A 150 -1.66 -5.54 9.59
CA ARG A 150 -2.85 -4.77 9.99
C ARG A 150 -2.64 -3.26 9.88
N GLN A 151 -1.49 -2.77 10.33
CA GLN A 151 -1.14 -1.36 10.24
C GLN A 151 -1.04 -0.91 8.77
N GLU A 152 -0.30 -1.67 7.95
CA GLU A 152 -0.09 -1.32 6.54
C GLU A 152 -1.38 -1.38 5.73
N ARG A 153 -2.33 -2.28 6.03
CA ARG A 153 -3.66 -2.28 5.42
C ARG A 153 -4.47 -1.03 5.76
N ALA A 154 -4.40 -0.57 7.00
CA ALA A 154 -5.07 0.68 7.40
C ALA A 154 -4.47 1.90 6.69
N VAL A 155 -3.14 1.98 6.63
CA VAL A 155 -2.43 3.03 5.88
C VAL A 155 -2.79 2.98 4.40
N GLU A 156 -2.79 1.79 3.79
CA GLU A 156 -3.13 1.60 2.39
C GLU A 156 -4.56 2.09 2.07
N ASN A 157 -5.53 1.80 2.95
CA ASN A 157 -6.90 2.29 2.79
C ASN A 157 -6.98 3.82 2.82
N ILE A 158 -6.24 4.48 3.74
CA ILE A 158 -6.18 5.94 3.83
C ILE A 158 -5.55 6.53 2.56
N VAL A 159 -4.44 5.95 2.11
CA VAL A 159 -3.71 6.41 0.91
C VAL A 159 -4.61 6.31 -0.32
N ARG A 160 -5.24 5.15 -0.56
CA ARG A 160 -6.15 4.96 -1.70
C ARG A 160 -7.33 5.92 -1.70
N SER A 161 -7.96 6.12 -0.53
CA SER A 161 -9.06 7.07 -0.39
C SER A 161 -8.62 8.48 -0.79
N ARG A 162 -7.49 8.95 -0.25
CA ARG A 162 -6.98 10.30 -0.55
C ARG A 162 -6.58 10.47 -2.01
N THR A 163 -5.88 9.49 -2.58
CA THR A 163 -5.50 9.50 -4.00
C THR A 163 -6.76 9.52 -4.88
N TRP A 164 -7.78 8.75 -4.53
CA TRP A 164 -9.04 8.71 -5.25
C TRP A 164 -9.79 10.03 -5.21
N ASP A 165 -9.85 10.71 -4.05
CA ASP A 165 -10.47 12.03 -3.94
C ASP A 165 -9.84 13.04 -4.90
N VAL A 166 -8.51 13.02 -5.03
CA VAL A 166 -7.77 13.87 -5.98
C VAL A 166 -8.11 13.51 -7.42
N ILE A 167 -8.18 12.21 -7.74
CA ILE A 167 -8.54 11.74 -9.07
C ILE A 167 -9.97 12.15 -9.43
N GLN A 168 -10.94 11.99 -8.54
CA GLN A 168 -12.32 12.44 -8.77
C GLN A 168 -12.40 13.95 -9.00
N GLY A 169 -11.62 14.74 -8.26
CA GLY A 169 -11.57 16.19 -8.45
C GLY A 169 -10.98 16.64 -9.78
N ARG A 170 -10.10 15.83 -10.40
CA ARG A 170 -9.34 16.20 -11.62
C ARG A 170 -9.84 15.53 -12.90
N CYS A 171 -10.24 14.26 -12.80
CA CYS A 171 -10.71 13.42 -13.89
C CYS A 171 -12.24 13.37 -14.00
N GLY A 172 -12.96 14.12 -13.15
CA GLY A 172 -14.41 14.11 -13.07
C GLY A 172 -14.94 13.17 -11.98
N ALA A 173 -16.01 13.60 -11.32
CA ALA A 173 -16.65 12.85 -10.25
C ALA A 173 -17.57 11.77 -10.85
N SER A 174 -17.18 10.50 -10.72
CA SER A 174 -18.05 9.37 -11.06
C SER A 174 -19.06 9.04 -9.96
N GLY A 175 -18.91 9.62 -8.75
CA GLY A 175 -19.70 9.26 -7.56
C GLY A 175 -19.40 7.88 -6.99
N GLN A 176 -18.50 7.12 -7.63
CA GLN A 176 -18.14 5.76 -7.27
C GLN A 176 -17.02 5.73 -6.22
N SER A 177 -17.05 4.76 -5.30
CA SER A 177 -15.94 4.55 -4.37
C SER A 177 -14.70 3.99 -5.09
N TRP A 178 -13.52 4.13 -4.50
CA TRP A 178 -12.31 3.57 -5.09
C TRP A 178 -12.37 2.04 -5.13
N GLN A 179 -13.05 1.42 -4.16
CA GLN A 179 -13.23 -0.03 -4.07
C GLN A 179 -14.03 -0.56 -5.24
N ASP A 180 -15.16 0.09 -5.55
CA ASP A 180 -16.04 -0.34 -6.65
C ASP A 180 -15.31 -0.15 -7.99
N ALA A 181 -14.65 0.99 -8.18
CA ALA A 181 -13.90 1.27 -9.41
C ALA A 181 -12.77 0.26 -9.65
N MET A 182 -12.06 -0.11 -8.58
CA MET A 182 -11.03 -1.15 -8.63
C MET A 182 -11.62 -2.53 -8.90
N GLY A 183 -12.75 -2.87 -8.26
CA GLY A 183 -13.46 -4.14 -8.47
C GLY A 183 -13.95 -4.29 -9.91
N ASP A 184 -14.49 -3.23 -10.50
CA ASP A 184 -14.91 -3.21 -11.91
C ASP A 184 -13.72 -3.42 -12.85
N TRP A 185 -12.58 -2.78 -12.57
CA TRP A 185 -11.35 -2.95 -13.34
C TRP A 185 -10.80 -4.38 -13.23
N GLU A 186 -10.78 -4.97 -12.04
CA GLU A 186 -10.37 -6.37 -11.85
C GLU A 186 -11.29 -7.34 -12.60
N ALA A 187 -12.61 -7.13 -12.53
CA ALA A 187 -13.59 -7.96 -13.23
C ALA A 187 -13.46 -7.87 -14.76
N GLN A 188 -13.04 -6.72 -15.30
CA GLN A 188 -12.80 -6.56 -16.73
C GLN A 188 -11.48 -7.19 -17.17
N LYS A 189 -10.44 -7.14 -16.33
CA LYS A 189 -9.09 -7.61 -16.67
C LYS A 189 -8.92 -9.12 -16.58
N TYR A 190 -9.70 -9.79 -15.72
CA TYR A 190 -9.64 -11.24 -15.49
C TYR A 190 -10.87 -12.00 -16.03
N LYS A 191 -11.64 -11.38 -16.93
CA LYS A 191 -12.61 -12.05 -17.79
C LYS A 191 -11.91 -12.82 -18.91
#